data_AF-A0A6S6SWQ4-F1
#
_entry.id   AF-A0A6S6SWQ4-F1
#
_cell.length_a   1.000
_cell.length_b   1.000
_cell.length_c   1.000
_cell.angle_alpha   90.00
_cell.angle_beta   90.00
_cell.angle_gamma   90.00
#
_symmetry.space_group_name_H-M   'P 1'
#
loop_
_entity.id
_entity.type
_entity.pdbx_description
1 polymer ?
#
loop_
_entity_poly.entity_id
_entity_poly.type
_entity_poly.pdbx_seq_one_letter_code
_entity_poly.pdbx_strand_id
1 'polypeptide(L)'
;MHYPTLAAPHKLQLAQTAPPNFLQFYASKPLVIDEIQLAPGLVPYLKTRVDDNNEKGQFLLTGSADFMKMHEITESLAGRMVRYNLYPLSNAEIRKKKSNIIDQLFIEGAPELENYASLSEVLDELIRGGYPEIIMHEQSLRDDWFASYIASRIQKDILELKQISLSKLQSIKSLLQLLASYDAQLLNYNTLAKKLQISNKTVAAYIELLEAMYIIKIVPSYHVNASLRVIKSPKIHFLDTGLASHLLRVDKENLFIHKDGNYGNLIENYVYSELLKEASYSVQRVDIYHFRDLRKKEVDFVLESRNGSIIGIEVKAKNSIKKADLKGMLELAKESKDRFFKGIIFYGGDELRPLSIDGFLFYCLPLGVLG
;
A
#
# COMPACT_ATOMS: atom_id res chain seq x y z
N MET A 1 -26.02 -18.53 -0.42
CA MET A 1 -24.83 -17.94 -1.06
C MET A 1 -23.92 -19.08 -1.49
N HIS A 2 -23.70 -19.27 -2.80
CA HIS A 2 -22.67 -20.22 -3.26
C HIS A 2 -21.31 -19.54 -3.32
N TYR A 3 -20.27 -20.28 -2.91
CA TYR A 3 -18.86 -19.87 -2.87
C TYR A 3 -18.00 -20.86 -3.66
N PRO A 4 -18.03 -20.87 -5.00
CA PRO A 4 -17.03 -21.58 -5.78
C PRO A 4 -15.66 -20.90 -5.68
N THR A 5 -14.72 -21.56 -5.00
CA THR A 5 -13.29 -21.24 -5.13
C THR A 5 -12.71 -21.84 -6.40
N LEU A 6 -12.10 -20.99 -7.23
CA LEU A 6 -11.39 -21.40 -8.43
C LEU A 6 -10.01 -22.00 -8.12
N ALA A 7 -9.61 -22.06 -6.85
CA ALA A 7 -8.49 -22.90 -6.43
C ALA A 7 -8.81 -24.41 -6.54
N ALA A 8 -10.09 -24.80 -6.62
CA ALA A 8 -10.50 -26.19 -6.82
C ALA A 8 -10.40 -26.57 -8.32
N PRO A 9 -9.56 -27.56 -8.71
CA PRO A 9 -9.26 -27.83 -10.12
C PRO A 9 -10.49 -28.09 -11.01
N HIS A 10 -11.48 -28.84 -10.52
CA HIS A 10 -12.71 -29.13 -11.28
C HIS A 10 -13.57 -27.88 -11.52
N LYS A 11 -13.60 -26.95 -10.55
CA LYS A 11 -14.34 -25.67 -10.69
C LYS A 11 -13.61 -24.74 -11.64
N LEU A 12 -12.28 -24.68 -11.54
CA LEU A 12 -11.43 -23.91 -12.44
C LEU A 12 -11.60 -24.40 -13.88
N GLN A 13 -11.51 -25.71 -14.09
CA GLN A 13 -11.67 -26.31 -15.41
C GLN A 13 -13.05 -25.98 -16.00
N LEU A 14 -14.13 -26.12 -15.22
CA LEU A 14 -15.48 -25.76 -15.67
C LEU A 14 -15.57 -24.26 -16.02
N ALA A 15 -15.01 -23.40 -15.18
CA ALA A 15 -14.98 -21.95 -15.41
C ALA A 15 -14.18 -21.56 -16.67
N GLN A 16 -13.08 -22.25 -16.97
CA GLN A 16 -12.24 -21.98 -18.13
C GLN A 16 -12.79 -22.58 -19.43
N THR A 17 -13.40 -23.77 -19.37
CA THR A 17 -13.81 -24.52 -20.57
C THR A 17 -15.29 -24.31 -20.93
N ALA A 18 -16.16 -24.05 -19.95
CA ALA A 18 -17.57 -23.80 -20.18
C ALA A 18 -18.14 -22.72 -19.23
N PRO A 19 -17.70 -21.44 -19.37
CA PRO A 19 -18.20 -20.31 -18.58
C PRO A 19 -19.74 -20.21 -18.45
N PRO A 20 -20.55 -20.41 -19.52
CA PRO A 20 -22.01 -20.35 -19.38
C PRO A 20 -22.55 -21.44 -18.44
N ASN A 21 -22.02 -22.66 -18.55
CA ASN A 21 -22.42 -23.79 -17.72
C ASN A 21 -22.01 -23.56 -16.26
N PHE A 22 -20.83 -22.98 -16.03
CA PHE A 22 -20.39 -22.58 -14.69
C PHE A 22 -21.40 -21.63 -14.03
N LEU A 23 -21.80 -20.56 -14.74
CA LEU A 23 -22.76 -19.58 -14.22
C LEU A 23 -24.17 -20.16 -14.04
N GLN A 24 -24.59 -21.06 -14.93
CA GLN A 24 -25.88 -21.75 -14.82
C GLN A 24 -25.89 -22.71 -13.62
N PHE A 25 -24.82 -23.45 -13.41
CA PHE A 25 -24.69 -24.40 -12.30
C PHE A 25 -24.72 -23.67 -10.95
N TYR A 26 -24.05 -22.52 -10.84
CA TYR A 26 -23.98 -21.70 -9.63
C TYR A 26 -24.95 -20.51 -9.63
N ALA A 27 -26.19 -20.70 -10.08
CA ALA A 27 -27.17 -19.63 -10.33
C ALA A 27 -27.69 -18.84 -9.10
N SER A 28 -27.11 -18.99 -7.89
CA SER A 28 -27.54 -18.24 -6.71
C SER A 28 -27.12 -16.77 -6.76
N LYS A 29 -27.91 -15.88 -6.15
CA LYS A 29 -27.57 -14.46 -5.94
C LYS A 29 -27.40 -14.13 -4.45
N PRO A 30 -26.31 -13.46 -4.02
CA PRO A 30 -25.09 -13.23 -4.78
C PRO A 30 -24.32 -14.53 -5.02
N LEU A 31 -23.64 -14.62 -6.17
CA LEU A 31 -22.63 -15.64 -6.45
C LEU A 31 -21.26 -15.09 -6.05
N VAL A 32 -20.57 -15.75 -5.12
CA VAL A 32 -19.20 -15.38 -4.73
C VAL A 32 -18.21 -16.22 -5.53
N ILE A 33 -17.42 -15.60 -6.41
CA ILE A 33 -16.41 -16.29 -7.20
C ILE A 33 -15.05 -15.94 -6.62
N ASP A 34 -14.38 -16.95 -6.09
CA ASP A 34 -13.10 -16.77 -5.41
C ASP A 34 -11.91 -17.14 -6.30
N GLU A 35 -10.86 -16.32 -6.22
CA GLU A 35 -9.68 -16.31 -7.08
C GLU A 35 -10.00 -16.11 -8.58
N ILE A 36 -10.79 -15.08 -8.90
CA ILE A 36 -11.22 -14.75 -10.28
C ILE A 36 -10.04 -14.59 -11.27
N GLN A 37 -8.85 -14.21 -10.79
CA GLN A 37 -7.65 -14.10 -11.63
C GLN A 37 -7.23 -15.42 -12.29
N LEU A 38 -7.68 -16.57 -11.78
CA LEU A 38 -7.39 -17.89 -12.36
C LEU A 38 -8.27 -18.19 -13.60
N ALA A 39 -9.42 -17.52 -13.74
CA ALA A 39 -10.33 -17.67 -14.87
C ALA A 39 -10.80 -16.31 -15.41
N PRO A 40 -9.90 -15.45 -15.94
CA PRO A 40 -10.25 -14.13 -16.46
C PRO A 40 -11.26 -14.21 -17.62
N GLY A 41 -11.31 -15.34 -18.34
CA GLY A 41 -12.30 -15.60 -19.38
C GLY A 41 -13.76 -15.63 -18.91
N LEU A 42 -14.04 -15.64 -17.60
CA LEU A 42 -15.39 -15.49 -17.06
C LEU A 42 -15.94 -14.06 -17.21
N VAL A 43 -15.07 -13.04 -17.29
CA VAL A 43 -15.47 -11.61 -17.23
C VAL A 43 -16.50 -11.22 -18.29
N PRO A 44 -16.36 -11.59 -19.58
CA PRO A 44 -17.37 -11.26 -20.59
C PRO A 44 -18.75 -11.85 -20.27
N TYR A 45 -18.80 -13.05 -19.70
CA TYR A 45 -20.05 -13.72 -19.35
C TYR A 45 -20.72 -13.11 -18.12
N LEU A 46 -19.92 -12.69 -17.13
CA LEU A 46 -20.41 -11.93 -15.98
C LEU A 46 -21.01 -10.60 -16.44
N LYS A 47 -20.34 -9.90 -17.36
CA LYS A 47 -20.83 -8.66 -17.96
C LYS A 47 -22.18 -8.86 -18.64
N THR A 48 -22.31 -9.85 -19.54
CA THR A 48 -23.58 -10.16 -20.21
C THR A 48 -24.70 -10.39 -19.19
N ARG A 49 -24.42 -11.16 -18.13
CA ARG A 49 -25.44 -11.44 -17.10
C ARG A 49 -25.85 -10.22 -16.27
N VAL A 50 -24.91 -9.31 -15.99
CA VAL A 50 -25.22 -8.02 -15.35
C VAL A 50 -26.00 -7.10 -16.29
N ASP A 51 -25.71 -7.12 -17.58
CA ASP A 51 -26.41 -6.31 -18.58
C ASP A 51 -27.85 -6.81 -18.83
N ASP A 52 -28.04 -8.12 -18.90
CA ASP A 52 -29.36 -8.74 -19.07
C ASP A 52 -30.27 -8.55 -17.86
N ASN A 53 -29.67 -8.40 -16.67
CA ASN A 53 -30.38 -8.25 -15.42
C ASN A 53 -29.75 -7.12 -14.62
N ASN A 54 -30.33 -5.92 -14.68
CA ASN A 54 -29.78 -4.71 -14.07
C ASN A 54 -29.90 -4.65 -12.52
N GLU A 55 -29.98 -5.80 -11.85
CA GLU A 55 -29.94 -5.92 -10.40
C GLU A 55 -28.50 -5.76 -9.88
N LYS A 56 -28.34 -4.94 -8.84
CA LYS A 56 -27.06 -4.74 -8.16
C LYS A 56 -26.73 -5.93 -7.25
N GLY A 57 -25.44 -6.19 -7.04
CA GLY A 57 -24.99 -7.21 -6.08
C GLY A 57 -25.16 -8.65 -6.54
N GLN A 58 -25.19 -8.90 -7.85
CA GLN A 58 -25.29 -10.27 -8.38
C GLN A 58 -24.03 -11.11 -8.13
N PHE A 59 -22.86 -10.47 -8.14
CA PHE A 59 -21.58 -11.13 -8.02
C PHE A 59 -20.72 -10.45 -6.96
N LEU A 60 -20.00 -11.26 -6.18
CA LEU A 60 -18.86 -10.84 -5.39
C LEU A 60 -17.64 -11.58 -5.94
N LEU A 61 -16.65 -10.84 -6.41
CA LEU A 61 -15.43 -11.40 -6.96
C LEU A 61 -14.32 -11.17 -5.94
N THR A 62 -13.65 -12.24 -5.52
CA THR A 62 -12.44 -12.15 -4.70
C THR A 62 -11.24 -12.60 -5.52
N GLY A 63 -10.09 -12.04 -5.18
CA GLY A 63 -8.84 -12.35 -5.84
C GLY A 63 -7.70 -11.75 -5.05
N SER A 64 -6.71 -12.58 -4.75
CA SER A 64 -5.53 -12.15 -4.02
C SER A 64 -4.61 -11.24 -4.86
N ALA A 65 -4.86 -11.13 -6.16
CA ALA A 65 -4.15 -10.24 -7.08
C ALA A 65 -5.11 -9.40 -7.95
N ASP A 66 -4.67 -8.21 -8.36
CA ASP A 66 -5.42 -7.34 -9.27
C ASP A 66 -5.42 -7.93 -10.69
N PHE A 67 -6.38 -8.80 -10.94
CA PHE A 67 -6.55 -9.50 -12.20
C PHE A 67 -6.73 -8.55 -13.40
N MET A 68 -7.24 -7.34 -13.16
CA MET A 68 -7.42 -6.31 -14.20
C MET A 68 -6.10 -5.66 -14.60
N LYS A 69 -5.10 -5.62 -13.70
CA LYS A 69 -3.72 -5.20 -14.02
C LYS A 69 -2.91 -6.33 -14.64
N MET A 70 -3.18 -7.57 -14.24
CA MET A 70 -2.37 -8.73 -14.65
C MET A 70 -2.66 -9.23 -16.07
N HIS A 71 -3.90 -9.05 -16.53
CA HIS A 71 -4.38 -9.57 -17.81
C HIS A 71 -4.77 -8.44 -18.76
N GLU A 72 -4.51 -8.63 -20.06
CA GLU A 72 -5.11 -7.82 -21.12
C GLU A 72 -6.58 -8.23 -21.30
N ILE A 73 -7.41 -7.86 -20.33
CA ILE A 73 -8.86 -8.07 -20.44
C ILE A 73 -9.38 -7.02 -21.41
N THR A 74 -9.79 -7.45 -22.60
CA THR A 74 -10.36 -6.59 -23.64
C THR A 74 -11.68 -5.96 -23.21
N GLU A 75 -12.43 -6.65 -22.34
CA GLU A 75 -13.73 -6.21 -21.84
C GLU A 75 -13.60 -5.42 -20.53
N SER A 76 -14.08 -4.18 -20.55
CA SER A 76 -14.14 -3.33 -19.37
C SER A 76 -15.41 -3.59 -18.55
N LEU A 77 -15.25 -3.86 -17.25
CA LEU A 77 -16.35 -3.84 -16.26
C LEU A 77 -16.68 -2.42 -15.77
N ALA A 78 -16.27 -1.38 -16.49
CA ALA A 78 -16.57 0.01 -16.14
C ALA A 78 -18.09 0.23 -15.98
N GLY A 79 -18.47 0.94 -14.92
CA GLY A 79 -19.85 1.22 -14.56
C GLY A 79 -20.63 0.06 -13.94
N ARG A 80 -20.08 -1.17 -13.93
CA ARG A 80 -20.75 -2.40 -13.47
C ARG A 80 -20.15 -3.00 -12.21
N MET A 81 -18.99 -2.53 -11.80
CA MET A 81 -18.23 -3.07 -10.69
C MET A 81 -17.70 -1.94 -9.81
N VAL A 82 -17.78 -2.15 -8.50
CA VAL A 82 -17.05 -1.37 -7.50
C VAL A 82 -15.96 -2.27 -6.93
N ARG A 83 -14.76 -1.72 -6.70
CA ARG A 83 -13.63 -2.44 -6.13
C ARG A 83 -13.38 -1.97 -4.72
N TYR A 84 -13.05 -2.92 -3.85
CA TYR A 84 -12.58 -2.68 -2.50
C TYR A 84 -11.26 -3.43 -2.33
N ASN A 85 -10.25 -2.75 -1.81
CA ASN A 85 -8.97 -3.37 -1.49
C ASN A 85 -8.98 -3.70 0.00
N LEU A 86 -8.65 -4.94 0.33
CA LEU A 86 -8.39 -5.35 1.71
C LEU A 86 -6.88 -5.45 1.87
N TYR A 87 -6.34 -4.56 2.70
CA TYR A 87 -4.94 -4.55 3.06
C TYR A 87 -4.70 -5.46 4.28
N PRO A 88 -3.43 -5.75 4.64
CA PRO A 88 -3.12 -6.25 5.97
C PRO A 88 -3.77 -5.38 7.05
N LEU A 89 -4.02 -5.94 8.23
CA LEU A 89 -4.70 -5.21 9.30
C LEU A 89 -3.90 -3.95 9.70
N SER A 90 -4.60 -2.84 9.92
CA SER A 90 -4.02 -1.66 10.54
C SER A 90 -3.76 -1.91 12.02
N ASN A 91 -2.82 -1.18 12.60
CA ASN A 91 -2.60 -1.29 14.03
C ASN A 91 -3.82 -0.80 14.83
N ALA A 92 -4.58 0.16 14.28
CA ALA A 92 -5.89 0.56 14.77
C ALA A 92 -6.90 -0.59 14.79
N GLU A 93 -6.97 -1.42 13.76
CA GLU A 93 -7.84 -2.60 13.74
C GLU A 93 -7.42 -3.63 14.80
N ILE A 94 -6.11 -3.88 14.93
CA ILE A 94 -5.56 -4.84 15.91
C ILE A 94 -5.83 -4.37 17.34
N ARG A 95 -5.68 -3.06 17.61
CA ARG A 95 -5.98 -2.42 18.89
C ARG A 95 -7.47 -2.11 19.10
N LYS A 96 -8.32 -2.41 18.10
CA LYS A 96 -9.77 -2.15 18.11
C LYS A 96 -10.12 -0.67 18.34
N LYS A 97 -9.29 0.22 17.83
CA LYS A 97 -9.53 1.67 17.85
C LYS A 97 -10.69 2.00 16.91
N LYS A 98 -11.52 2.96 17.32
CA LYS A 98 -12.70 3.38 16.54
C LYS A 98 -12.48 4.64 15.71
N SER A 99 -11.51 5.47 16.09
CA SER A 99 -11.19 6.69 15.37
C SER A 99 -10.26 6.38 14.20
N ASN A 100 -10.60 6.94 13.04
CA ASN A 100 -9.76 6.90 11.85
C ASN A 100 -8.80 8.09 11.87
N ILE A 101 -7.48 7.84 11.75
CA ILE A 101 -6.49 8.91 11.87
C ILE A 101 -6.61 9.94 10.74
N ILE A 102 -6.93 9.51 9.51
CA ILE A 102 -7.09 10.43 8.37
C ILE A 102 -8.20 11.42 8.67
N ASP A 103 -9.35 10.94 9.14
CA ASP A 103 -10.47 11.82 9.47
C ASP A 103 -10.10 12.80 10.60
N GLN A 104 -9.34 12.36 11.61
CA GLN A 104 -8.83 13.23 12.69
C GLN A 104 -7.86 14.31 12.19
N LEU A 105 -7.03 14.00 11.19
CA LEU A 105 -6.09 14.99 10.64
C LEU A 105 -6.82 16.14 9.93
N PHE A 106 -8.03 15.93 9.39
CA PHE A 106 -8.81 16.93 8.66
C PHE A 106 -9.77 17.78 9.52
N ILE A 107 -9.82 17.57 10.83
CA ILE A 107 -10.57 18.45 11.76
C ILE A 107 -9.87 19.81 11.90
N GLU A 108 -10.60 20.88 12.18
CA GLU A 108 -9.98 22.18 12.51
C GLU A 108 -9.20 22.11 13.83
N GLY A 109 -8.00 22.70 13.85
CA GLY A 109 -7.14 22.68 15.03
C GLY A 109 -6.33 21.37 15.21
N ALA A 110 -6.03 21.05 16.46
CA ALA A 110 -5.22 19.88 16.82
C ALA A 110 -6.04 18.60 16.72
N PRO A 111 -5.48 17.49 16.20
CA PRO A 111 -6.14 16.18 16.24
C PRO A 111 -6.43 15.74 17.69
N GLU A 112 -7.60 15.15 17.92
CA GLU A 112 -8.01 14.62 19.23
C GLU A 112 -7.55 13.16 19.35
N LEU A 113 -6.36 12.96 19.92
CA LEU A 113 -5.69 11.67 19.98
C LEU A 113 -5.36 11.30 21.43
N GLU A 114 -5.79 10.11 21.84
CA GLU A 114 -5.60 9.59 23.20
C GLU A 114 -5.10 8.14 23.15
N ASN A 115 -4.47 7.68 24.24
CA ASN A 115 -4.09 6.28 24.49
C ASN A 115 -3.34 5.61 23.31
N TYR A 116 -2.30 6.28 22.82
CA TYR A 116 -1.47 5.82 21.71
C TYR A 116 -0.24 5.01 22.17
N ALA A 117 0.33 4.26 21.24
CA ALA A 117 1.48 3.40 21.48
C ALA A 117 2.74 4.17 21.91
N SER A 118 3.58 3.54 22.73
CA SER A 118 4.97 3.94 22.89
C SER A 118 5.79 3.66 21.63
N LEU A 119 6.92 4.33 21.46
CA LEU A 119 7.83 4.06 20.33
C LEU A 119 8.30 2.59 20.30
N SER A 120 8.50 1.96 21.46
CA SER A 120 8.89 0.55 21.54
C SER A 120 7.83 -0.37 20.94
N GLU A 121 6.55 -0.11 21.26
CA GLU A 121 5.42 -0.88 20.69
C GLU A 121 5.28 -0.62 19.20
N VAL A 122 5.47 0.61 18.72
CA VAL A 122 5.47 0.92 17.27
C VAL A 122 6.54 0.10 16.55
N LEU A 123 7.73 -0.06 17.12
CA LEU A 123 8.77 -0.89 16.53
C LEU A 123 8.37 -2.37 16.49
N ASP A 124 7.71 -2.87 17.54
CA ASP A 124 7.18 -4.24 17.56
C ASP A 124 6.10 -4.44 16.48
N GLU A 125 5.21 -3.48 16.31
CA GLU A 125 4.18 -3.47 15.26
C GLU A 125 4.79 -3.43 13.86
N LEU A 126 5.79 -2.58 13.65
CA LEU A 126 6.50 -2.44 12.38
C LEU A 126 7.12 -3.77 11.96
N ILE A 127 7.83 -4.45 12.86
CA ILE A 127 8.50 -5.73 12.57
C ILE A 127 7.47 -6.86 12.42
N ARG A 128 6.39 -6.82 13.20
CA ARG A 128 5.33 -7.83 13.14
C ARG A 128 4.56 -7.77 11.81
N GLY A 129 4.33 -6.57 11.27
CA GLY A 129 3.43 -6.37 10.13
C GLY A 129 1.95 -6.50 10.49
N GLY A 130 1.07 -6.56 9.49
CA GLY A 130 -0.38 -6.58 9.64
C GLY A 130 -1.07 -7.84 9.11
N TYR A 131 -0.33 -8.80 8.54
CA TYR A 131 -0.97 -10.02 8.01
C TYR A 131 -1.70 -10.79 9.13
N PRO A 132 -3.00 -11.11 8.96
CA PRO A 132 -3.80 -11.74 10.02
C PRO A 132 -3.18 -13.01 10.61
N GLU A 133 -2.58 -13.85 9.76
CA GLU A 133 -2.02 -15.15 10.10
C GLU A 133 -0.84 -15.07 11.07
N ILE A 134 -0.12 -13.95 11.12
CA ILE A 134 1.12 -13.82 11.91
C ILE A 134 0.97 -12.95 13.16
N ILE A 135 -0.19 -12.34 13.38
CA ILE A 135 -0.39 -11.39 14.49
C ILE A 135 -0.08 -12.02 15.85
N MET A 136 -0.49 -13.27 16.05
CA MET A 136 -0.34 -13.99 17.31
C MET A 136 0.92 -14.89 17.35
N HIS A 137 1.74 -14.88 16.29
CA HIS A 137 2.93 -15.72 16.21
C HIS A 137 4.15 -15.05 16.86
N GLU A 138 4.97 -15.88 17.51
CA GLU A 138 6.33 -15.53 17.97
C GLU A 138 7.22 -15.16 16.77
N GLN A 139 8.27 -14.36 16.99
CA GLN A 139 9.12 -13.82 15.92
C GLN A 139 9.69 -14.88 14.98
N SER A 140 10.21 -15.99 15.49
CA SER A 140 10.80 -17.06 14.67
C SER A 140 9.78 -17.67 13.70
N LEU A 141 8.55 -17.91 14.17
CA LEU A 141 7.48 -18.44 13.32
C LEU A 141 6.99 -17.40 12.30
N ARG A 142 7.05 -16.11 12.63
CA ARG A 142 6.78 -15.04 11.65
C ARG A 142 7.80 -15.04 10.52
N ASP A 143 9.08 -15.21 10.84
CA ASP A 143 10.14 -15.27 9.83
C ASP A 143 9.99 -16.48 8.91
N ASP A 144 9.70 -17.66 9.47
CA ASP A 144 9.41 -18.87 8.67
C ASP A 144 8.16 -18.68 7.79
N TRP A 145 7.14 -18.00 8.31
CA TRP A 145 5.93 -17.67 7.56
C TRP A 145 6.22 -16.71 6.42
N PHE A 146 6.97 -15.63 6.62
CA PHE A 146 7.32 -14.69 5.54
C PHE A 146 8.13 -15.37 4.45
N ALA A 147 9.12 -16.19 4.81
CA ALA A 147 9.89 -16.96 3.84
C ALA A 147 8.99 -17.88 3.01
N SER A 148 8.05 -18.57 3.67
CA SER A 148 7.08 -19.46 3.02
C SER A 148 6.07 -18.69 2.16
N TYR A 149 5.61 -17.52 2.62
CA TYR A 149 4.70 -16.63 1.91
C TYR A 149 5.33 -16.15 0.61
N ILE A 150 6.55 -15.61 0.65
CA ILE A 150 7.28 -15.14 -0.54
C ILE A 150 7.51 -16.30 -1.52
N ALA A 151 7.96 -17.45 -1.02
CA ALA A 151 8.19 -18.62 -1.85
C ALA A 151 6.91 -19.03 -2.58
N SER A 152 5.81 -19.20 -1.84
CA SER A 152 4.52 -19.65 -2.36
C SER A 152 3.89 -18.63 -3.31
N ARG A 153 3.85 -17.36 -2.93
CA ARG A 153 3.22 -16.27 -3.70
C ARG A 153 3.95 -16.01 -5.01
N ILE A 154 5.28 -15.94 -4.98
CA ILE A 154 6.08 -15.73 -6.19
C ILE A 154 6.10 -16.99 -7.06
N GLN A 155 6.14 -18.20 -6.48
CA GLN A 155 6.19 -19.43 -7.27
C GLN A 155 4.84 -19.78 -7.88
N LYS A 156 3.78 -19.80 -7.08
CA LYS A 156 2.47 -20.27 -7.52
C LYS A 156 1.81 -19.27 -8.46
N ASP A 157 1.69 -18.01 -8.06
CA ASP A 157 0.90 -17.04 -8.82
C ASP A 157 1.61 -16.60 -10.12
N ILE A 158 2.93 -16.44 -10.10
CA ILE A 158 3.66 -15.94 -11.29
C ILE A 158 3.83 -17.01 -12.36
N LEU A 159 4.04 -18.28 -11.97
CA LEU A 159 4.14 -19.38 -12.93
C LEU A 159 2.80 -19.66 -13.60
N GLU A 160 1.70 -19.65 -12.82
CA GLU A 160 0.34 -19.92 -13.33
C GLU A 160 -0.20 -18.80 -14.21
N LEU A 161 0.10 -17.53 -13.90
CA LEU A 161 -0.50 -16.38 -14.60
C LEU A 161 0.19 -15.98 -15.92
N LYS A 162 1.48 -16.29 -16.12
CA LYS A 162 2.24 -15.75 -17.28
C LYS A 162 3.19 -16.73 -17.98
N GLN A 163 3.13 -18.04 -17.68
CA GLN A 163 4.02 -19.04 -18.28
C GLN A 163 5.51 -18.61 -18.21
N ILE A 164 5.91 -18.10 -17.05
CA ILE A 164 7.22 -17.48 -16.85
C ILE A 164 8.29 -18.56 -16.62
N SER A 165 9.47 -18.40 -17.23
CA SER A 165 10.60 -19.33 -17.05
C SER A 165 11.20 -19.22 -15.64
N LEU A 166 11.82 -20.30 -15.15
CA LEU A 166 12.50 -20.31 -13.84
C LEU A 166 13.53 -19.18 -13.66
N SER A 167 14.26 -18.82 -14.72
CA SER A 167 15.22 -17.71 -14.70
C SER A 167 14.57 -16.36 -14.37
N LYS A 168 13.39 -16.10 -14.91
CA LYS A 168 12.64 -14.86 -14.65
C LYS A 168 12.12 -14.82 -13.22
N LEU A 169 11.70 -15.97 -12.68
CA LEU A 169 11.29 -16.10 -11.28
C LEU A 169 12.42 -15.70 -10.32
N GLN A 170 13.65 -16.14 -10.58
CA GLN A 170 14.81 -15.73 -9.78
C GLN A 170 15.04 -14.22 -9.86
N SER A 171 14.95 -13.62 -11.05
CA SER A 171 15.08 -12.16 -11.21
C SER A 171 14.00 -11.39 -10.44
N ILE A 172 12.77 -11.89 -10.36
CA ILE A 172 11.69 -11.27 -9.58
C ILE A 172 12.00 -11.35 -8.08
N LYS A 173 12.46 -12.51 -7.58
CA LYS A 173 12.89 -12.65 -6.18
C LYS A 173 14.03 -11.69 -5.83
N SER A 174 15.05 -11.61 -6.69
CA SER A 174 16.16 -10.67 -6.52
C SER A 174 15.72 -9.21 -6.59
N LEU A 175 14.75 -8.88 -7.45
CA LEU A 175 14.17 -7.55 -7.49
C LEU A 175 13.43 -7.25 -6.19
N LEU A 176 12.55 -8.14 -5.70
CA LEU A 176 11.82 -7.94 -4.45
C LEU A 176 12.77 -7.68 -3.27
N GLN A 177 13.81 -8.52 -3.15
CA GLN A 177 14.86 -8.37 -2.14
C GLN A 177 15.59 -7.02 -2.26
N LEU A 178 15.87 -6.57 -3.50
CA LEU A 178 16.52 -5.29 -3.74
C LEU A 178 15.58 -4.13 -3.43
N LEU A 179 14.29 -4.22 -3.77
CA LEU A 179 13.31 -3.16 -3.50
C LEU A 179 13.16 -2.90 -2.00
N ALA A 180 13.33 -3.91 -1.14
CA ALA A 180 13.32 -3.70 0.32
C ALA A 180 14.40 -2.70 0.79
N SER A 181 15.58 -2.67 0.15
CA SER A 181 16.61 -1.66 0.46
C SER A 181 16.40 -0.30 -0.21
N TYR A 182 15.39 -0.19 -1.08
CA TYR A 182 14.96 1.05 -1.75
C TYR A 182 13.57 1.49 -1.28
N ASP A 183 13.05 0.88 -0.22
CA ASP A 183 11.80 1.25 0.41
C ASP A 183 11.83 2.73 0.81
N ALA A 184 10.69 3.41 0.65
CA ALA A 184 10.52 4.86 0.85
C ALA A 184 11.39 5.78 -0.04
N GLN A 185 12.10 5.24 -1.04
CA GLN A 185 12.94 6.03 -1.95
C GLN A 185 12.29 6.27 -3.31
N LEU A 186 12.79 7.27 -4.04
CA LEU A 186 12.40 7.49 -5.43
C LEU A 186 12.79 6.30 -6.30
N LEU A 187 11.84 5.84 -7.11
CA LEU A 187 12.04 4.72 -7.99
C LEU A 187 12.96 5.09 -9.16
N ASN A 188 14.07 4.37 -9.28
CA ASN A 188 15.03 4.53 -10.37
C ASN A 188 15.23 3.20 -11.12
N TYR A 189 14.46 3.01 -12.19
CA TYR A 189 14.52 1.81 -13.03
C TYR A 189 15.92 1.51 -13.56
N ASN A 190 16.67 2.54 -13.97
CA ASN A 190 18.04 2.38 -14.50
C ASN A 190 18.99 1.79 -13.46
N THR A 191 18.91 2.26 -12.21
CA THR A 191 19.73 1.73 -11.12
C THR A 191 19.40 0.27 -10.82
N LEU A 192 18.11 -0.06 -10.74
CA LEU A 192 17.64 -1.44 -10.49
C LEU A 192 18.03 -2.38 -11.64
N ALA A 193 17.83 -1.96 -12.89
CA ALA A 193 18.17 -2.71 -14.10
C ALA A 193 19.66 -3.05 -14.15
N LYS A 194 20.53 -2.07 -13.86
CA LYS A 194 21.99 -2.27 -13.80
C LYS A 194 22.39 -3.26 -12.71
N LYS A 195 21.83 -3.15 -11.51
CA LYS A 195 22.14 -4.06 -10.39
C LYS A 195 21.72 -5.50 -10.66
N LEU A 196 20.59 -5.68 -11.33
CA LEU A 196 20.02 -7.01 -11.64
C LEU A 196 20.46 -7.57 -12.99
N GLN A 197 21.19 -6.78 -13.80
CA GLN A 197 21.62 -7.15 -15.15
C GLN A 197 20.46 -7.56 -16.07
N ILE A 198 19.34 -6.84 -15.98
CA ILE A 198 18.15 -7.01 -16.83
C ILE A 198 17.74 -5.69 -17.46
N SER A 199 16.85 -5.71 -18.45
CA SER A 199 16.41 -4.47 -19.12
C SER A 199 15.51 -3.61 -18.21
N ASN A 200 15.50 -2.30 -18.42
CA ASN A 200 14.55 -1.39 -17.74
C ASN A 200 13.09 -1.80 -17.95
N LYS A 201 12.75 -2.26 -19.16
CA LYS A 201 11.40 -2.75 -19.50
C LYS A 201 11.04 -3.96 -18.64
N THR A 202 11.99 -4.85 -18.39
CA THR A 202 11.81 -6.02 -17.52
C THR A 202 11.62 -5.61 -16.05
N VAL A 203 12.42 -4.67 -15.54
CA VAL A 203 12.23 -4.12 -14.18
C VAL A 203 10.85 -3.50 -14.04
N ALA A 204 10.43 -2.66 -14.99
CA ALA A 204 9.11 -2.03 -14.96
C ALA A 204 7.98 -3.06 -14.93
N ALA A 205 8.02 -4.06 -15.83
CA ALA A 205 7.03 -5.13 -15.86
C ALA A 205 6.99 -5.96 -14.56
N TYR A 206 8.13 -6.17 -13.89
CA TYR A 206 8.17 -6.88 -12.62
C TYR A 206 7.67 -6.03 -11.45
N ILE A 207 7.91 -4.71 -11.46
CA ILE A 207 7.33 -3.79 -10.48
C ILE A 207 5.80 -3.73 -10.63
N GLU A 208 5.30 -3.61 -11.86
CA GLU A 208 3.85 -3.66 -12.14
C GLU A 208 3.23 -4.98 -11.64
N LEU A 209 3.94 -6.10 -11.82
CA LEU A 209 3.51 -7.40 -11.32
C LEU A 209 3.45 -7.43 -9.78
N LEU A 210 4.51 -6.99 -9.09
CA LEU A 210 4.56 -6.95 -7.63
C LEU A 210 3.51 -6.00 -7.03
N GLU A 211 3.22 -4.88 -7.71
CA GLU A 211 2.14 -3.97 -7.33
C GLU A 211 0.76 -4.61 -7.53
N ALA A 212 0.55 -5.32 -8.64
CA ALA A 212 -0.69 -6.05 -8.89
C ALA A 212 -0.91 -7.22 -7.91
N MET A 213 0.18 -7.76 -7.34
CA MET A 213 0.13 -8.79 -6.29
C MET A 213 -0.10 -8.23 -4.88
N TYR A 214 -0.28 -6.91 -4.72
CA TYR A 214 -0.39 -6.24 -3.43
C TYR A 214 0.82 -6.48 -2.50
N ILE A 215 2.03 -6.57 -3.06
CA ILE A 215 3.27 -6.65 -2.27
C ILE A 215 3.85 -5.25 -2.03
N ILE A 216 3.85 -4.43 -3.07
CA ILE A 216 4.36 -3.06 -3.05
C ILE A 216 3.30 -2.08 -3.55
N LYS A 217 3.56 -0.79 -3.35
CA LYS A 217 2.74 0.30 -3.85
C LYS A 217 3.62 1.42 -4.39
N ILE A 218 3.21 1.97 -5.53
CA ILE A 218 3.85 3.15 -6.12
C ILE A 218 3.10 4.39 -5.68
N VAL A 219 3.82 5.32 -5.06
CA VAL A 219 3.29 6.59 -4.56
C VAL A 219 3.68 7.70 -5.54
N PRO A 220 2.71 8.32 -6.24
CA PRO A 220 2.98 9.36 -7.21
C PRO A 220 3.45 10.67 -6.55
N SER A 221 4.11 11.51 -7.33
CA SER A 221 4.53 12.83 -6.84
C SER A 221 3.38 13.83 -6.88
N TYR A 222 3.27 14.63 -5.82
CA TYR A 222 2.38 15.78 -5.74
C TYR A 222 2.93 16.96 -6.53
N HIS A 223 2.01 17.64 -7.20
CA HIS A 223 2.23 18.94 -7.80
C HIS A 223 0.88 19.63 -7.97
N VAL A 224 0.79 20.95 -7.82
CA VAL A 224 -0.49 21.67 -7.96
C VAL A 224 -1.08 21.45 -9.37
N ASN A 225 -0.23 21.50 -10.39
CA ASN A 225 -0.57 21.06 -11.74
C ASN A 225 -0.51 19.53 -11.87
N ALA A 226 -1.66 18.90 -12.09
CA ALA A 226 -1.82 17.46 -12.22
C ALA A 226 -0.99 16.85 -13.37
N SER A 227 -0.77 17.55 -14.48
CA SER A 227 0.01 17.00 -15.60
C SER A 227 1.49 16.79 -15.24
N LEU A 228 2.03 17.62 -14.35
CA LEU A 228 3.41 17.50 -13.86
C LEU A 228 3.58 16.36 -12.86
N ARG A 229 2.50 15.84 -12.28
CA ARG A 229 2.55 14.66 -11.39
C ARG A 229 2.97 13.41 -12.16
N VAL A 230 2.51 13.27 -13.40
CA VAL A 230 2.71 12.08 -14.25
C VAL A 230 4.18 11.90 -14.69
N ILE A 231 4.91 13.00 -14.83
CA ILE A 231 6.30 12.97 -15.31
C ILE A 231 7.34 12.84 -14.20
N LYS A 232 6.96 13.10 -12.94
CA LYS A 232 7.88 13.05 -11.80
C LYS A 232 8.05 11.60 -11.34
N SER A 233 9.28 11.26 -10.96
CA SER A 233 9.59 9.94 -10.40
C SER A 233 8.76 9.68 -9.13
N PRO A 234 8.07 8.53 -9.04
CA PRO A 234 7.32 8.16 -7.85
C PRO A 234 8.23 7.59 -6.76
N LYS A 235 7.70 7.44 -5.53
CA LYS A 235 8.28 6.62 -4.47
C LYS A 235 7.72 5.19 -4.51
N ILE A 236 8.46 4.25 -3.93
CA ILE A 236 8.00 2.87 -3.70
C ILE A 236 7.88 2.61 -2.20
N HIS A 237 6.82 1.91 -1.81
CA HIS A 237 6.61 1.43 -0.44
C HIS A 237 6.17 -0.03 -0.46
N PHE A 238 6.51 -0.80 0.58
CA PHE A 238 5.88 -2.11 0.82
C PHE A 238 4.50 -1.92 1.45
N LEU A 239 3.55 -2.79 1.12
CA LEU A 239 2.23 -2.76 1.75
C LEU A 239 2.23 -3.31 3.18
N ASP A 240 3.27 -4.06 3.55
CA ASP A 240 3.47 -4.61 4.88
C ASP A 240 4.92 -4.40 5.34
N THR A 241 5.11 -3.74 6.48
CA THR A 241 6.45 -3.48 7.04
C THR A 241 7.10 -4.70 7.66
N GLY A 242 6.33 -5.70 8.09
CA GLY A 242 6.89 -6.95 8.60
C GLY A 242 7.58 -7.72 7.49
N LEU A 243 6.95 -7.77 6.30
CA LEU A 243 7.55 -8.33 5.10
C LEU A 243 8.82 -7.58 4.67
N ALA A 244 8.80 -6.24 4.70
CA ALA A 244 9.99 -5.43 4.39
C ALA A 244 11.13 -5.67 5.40
N SER A 245 10.80 -5.73 6.70
CA SER A 245 11.74 -6.04 7.78
C SER A 245 12.37 -7.41 7.61
N HIS A 246 11.55 -8.43 7.30
CA HIS A 246 12.03 -9.79 7.03
C HIS A 246 13.01 -9.83 5.85
N LEU A 247 12.66 -9.16 4.73
CA LEU A 247 13.55 -9.06 3.58
C LEU A 247 14.87 -8.36 3.93
N LEU A 248 14.82 -7.30 4.72
CA LEU A 248 16.02 -6.59 5.17
C LEU A 248 16.83 -7.37 6.24
N ARG A 249 16.27 -8.46 6.78
CA ARG A 249 16.83 -9.24 7.91
C ARG A 249 17.04 -8.38 9.14
N VAL A 250 16.01 -7.61 9.46
CA VAL A 250 16.05 -6.62 10.52
C VAL A 250 15.11 -7.03 11.65
N ASP A 251 15.60 -6.92 12.87
CA ASP A 251 14.86 -7.15 14.12
C ASP A 251 14.87 -5.89 15.01
N LYS A 252 14.23 -6.00 16.18
CA LYS A 252 14.06 -4.89 17.11
C LYS A 252 15.39 -4.37 17.64
N GLU A 253 16.29 -5.27 18.01
CA GLU A 253 17.57 -4.92 18.59
C GLU A 253 18.42 -4.15 17.57
N ASN A 254 18.52 -4.66 16.35
CA ASN A 254 19.29 -4.04 15.29
C ASN A 254 18.70 -2.69 14.84
N LEU A 255 17.36 -2.55 14.77
CA LEU A 255 16.70 -1.26 14.51
C LEU A 255 17.06 -0.22 15.56
N PHE A 256 17.01 -0.61 16.83
CA PHE A 256 17.24 0.32 17.93
C PHE A 256 18.70 0.74 18.05
N ILE A 257 19.64 -0.18 17.80
CA ILE A 257 21.08 0.03 17.95
C ILE A 257 21.67 0.79 16.77
N HIS A 258 21.39 0.37 15.54
CA HIS A 258 22.12 0.86 14.38
C HIS A 258 21.53 2.13 13.77
N LYS A 259 20.21 2.35 13.91
CA LYS A 259 19.46 3.53 13.39
C LYS A 259 20.02 4.04 12.07
N ASP A 260 20.28 3.13 11.15
CA ASP A 260 20.93 3.42 9.87
C ASP A 260 19.92 4.02 8.87
N GLY A 261 20.33 4.19 7.62
CA GLY A 261 19.43 4.71 6.58
C GLY A 261 18.17 3.86 6.36
N ASN A 262 18.24 2.55 6.62
CA ASN A 262 17.09 1.66 6.46
C ASN A 262 16.08 1.81 7.60
N TYR A 263 16.55 2.12 8.82
CA TYR A 263 15.66 2.44 9.96
C TYR A 263 14.71 3.60 9.63
N GLY A 264 15.23 4.70 9.07
CA GLY A 264 14.41 5.85 8.67
C GLY A 264 13.38 5.49 7.60
N ASN A 265 13.80 4.75 6.58
CA ASN A 265 12.94 4.32 5.48
C ASN A 265 11.82 3.37 5.96
N LEU A 266 12.13 2.44 6.86
CA LEU A 266 11.14 1.52 7.43
C LEU A 266 10.10 2.25 8.28
N ILE A 267 10.50 3.26 9.05
CA ILE A 267 9.55 4.09 9.81
C ILE A 267 8.67 4.91 8.85
N GLU A 268 9.24 5.47 7.77
CA GLU A 268 8.46 6.13 6.74
C GLU A 268 7.45 5.17 6.08
N ASN A 269 7.88 3.94 5.78
CA ASN A 269 7.01 2.91 5.23
C ASN A 269 5.93 2.44 6.21
N TYR A 270 6.23 2.36 7.51
CA TYR A 270 5.20 2.12 8.54
C TYR A 270 4.12 3.18 8.47
N VAL A 271 4.50 4.46 8.48
CA VAL A 271 3.57 5.58 8.36
C VAL A 271 2.77 5.47 7.06
N TYR A 272 3.42 5.19 5.93
CA TYR A 272 2.72 4.99 4.66
C TYR A 272 1.66 3.88 4.74
N SER A 273 2.05 2.72 5.25
CA SER A 273 1.18 1.55 5.31
C SER A 273 -0.04 1.82 6.19
N GLU A 274 0.12 2.46 7.35
CA GLU A 274 -1.01 2.84 8.21
C GLU A 274 -1.89 3.90 7.53
N LEU A 275 -1.30 4.95 6.95
CA LEU A 275 -2.09 5.97 6.24
C LEU A 275 -2.88 5.38 5.08
N LEU A 276 -2.31 4.44 4.32
CA LEU A 276 -2.98 3.78 3.21
C LEU A 276 -4.16 2.92 3.69
N LYS A 277 -3.96 2.15 4.76
CA LYS A 277 -4.99 1.31 5.38
C LYS A 277 -6.14 2.17 5.88
N GLU A 278 -5.84 3.23 6.61
CA GLU A 278 -6.81 4.18 7.17
C GLU A 278 -7.53 4.97 6.06
N ALA A 279 -6.82 5.37 5.00
CA ALA A 279 -7.43 6.06 3.86
C ALA A 279 -8.48 5.19 3.15
N SER A 280 -8.30 3.87 3.13
CA SER A 280 -9.18 2.93 2.43
C SER A 280 -10.62 2.91 2.95
N TYR A 281 -10.82 3.30 4.20
CA TYR A 281 -12.14 3.35 4.85
C TYR A 281 -12.47 4.71 5.50
N SER A 282 -11.60 5.72 5.32
CA SER A 282 -11.84 7.09 5.79
C SER A 282 -13.07 7.75 5.15
N VAL A 283 -13.74 8.63 5.90
CA VAL A 283 -14.84 9.44 5.39
C VAL A 283 -14.31 10.55 4.46
N GLN A 284 -13.16 11.13 4.79
CA GLN A 284 -12.56 12.23 4.02
C GLN A 284 -12.21 11.83 2.58
N ARG A 285 -11.89 10.55 2.34
CA ARG A 285 -11.45 9.98 1.05
C ARG A 285 -10.28 10.77 0.45
N VAL A 286 -9.07 10.39 0.82
CA VAL A 286 -7.85 11.10 0.42
C VAL A 286 -7.02 10.29 -0.57
N ASP A 287 -6.33 11.00 -1.45
CA ASP A 287 -5.23 10.45 -2.25
C ASP A 287 -3.90 10.75 -1.54
N ILE A 288 -2.97 9.80 -1.61
CA ILE A 288 -1.65 9.88 -0.97
C ILE A 288 -0.58 10.08 -2.06
N TYR A 289 0.21 11.15 -1.92
CA TYR A 289 1.33 11.50 -2.78
C TYR A 289 2.60 11.68 -1.96
N HIS A 290 3.76 11.87 -2.60
CA HIS A 290 4.96 12.45 -1.97
C HIS A 290 5.30 13.78 -2.65
N PHE A 291 6.03 14.70 -2.01
CA PHE A 291 6.44 15.96 -2.64
C PHE A 291 7.95 16.06 -2.78
N ARG A 292 8.41 16.54 -3.93
CA ARG A 292 9.79 16.95 -4.18
C ARG A 292 9.84 18.13 -5.14
N ASP A 293 10.49 19.20 -4.73
CA ASP A 293 10.72 20.39 -5.55
C ASP A 293 11.98 20.26 -6.42
N LEU A 294 12.23 21.26 -7.29
CA LEU A 294 13.43 21.32 -8.13
C LEU A 294 14.73 21.53 -7.33
N ARG A 295 14.62 22.05 -6.11
CA ARG A 295 15.74 22.29 -5.18
C ARG A 295 15.99 21.10 -4.26
N LYS A 296 15.34 19.96 -4.53
CA LYS A 296 15.41 18.69 -3.78
C LYS A 296 14.92 18.80 -2.32
N LYS A 297 14.09 19.79 -2.00
CA LYS A 297 13.30 19.77 -0.78
C LYS A 297 12.20 18.75 -0.92
N GLU A 298 11.99 17.97 0.13
CA GLU A 298 11.08 16.83 0.14
C GLU A 298 10.08 16.96 1.28
N VAL A 299 8.88 16.42 1.06
CA VAL A 299 7.90 16.10 2.10
C VAL A 299 7.48 14.67 1.84
N ASP A 300 7.52 13.84 2.87
CA ASP A 300 7.38 12.38 2.74
C ASP A 300 6.01 12.01 2.16
N PHE A 301 4.93 12.61 2.69
CA PHE A 301 3.59 12.43 2.13
C PHE A 301 2.79 13.72 2.00
N VAL A 302 1.85 13.73 1.05
CA VAL A 302 0.81 14.75 0.90
C VAL A 302 -0.51 14.03 0.78
N LEU A 303 -1.40 14.26 1.73
CA LEU A 303 -2.80 13.82 1.65
C LEU A 303 -3.59 14.90 0.93
N GLU A 304 -4.24 14.57 -0.18
CA GLU A 304 -5.13 15.48 -0.90
C GLU A 304 -6.56 14.97 -0.77
N SER A 305 -7.43 15.78 -0.17
CA SER A 305 -8.85 15.47 -0.07
C SER A 305 -9.63 15.95 -1.29
N ARG A 306 -10.86 15.47 -1.45
CA ARG A 306 -11.71 15.75 -2.62
C ARG A 306 -11.99 17.23 -2.89
N ASN A 307 -12.01 18.08 -1.86
CA ASN A 307 -12.21 19.51 -2.01
C ASN A 307 -10.92 20.25 -2.43
N GLY A 308 -9.80 19.53 -2.58
CA GLY A 308 -8.51 20.07 -2.97
C GLY A 308 -7.63 20.50 -1.79
N SER A 309 -8.12 20.49 -0.55
CA SER A 309 -7.31 20.75 0.65
C SER A 309 -6.28 19.66 0.84
N ILE A 310 -5.06 20.07 1.21
CA ILE A 310 -3.92 19.19 1.41
C ILE A 310 -3.37 19.25 2.83
N ILE A 311 -2.91 18.10 3.31
CA ILE A 311 -2.10 17.97 4.52
C ILE A 311 -0.74 17.44 4.10
N GLY A 312 0.32 18.18 4.41
CA GLY A 312 1.68 17.68 4.25
C GLY A 312 2.11 16.89 5.49
N ILE A 313 2.81 15.78 5.29
CA ILE A 313 3.25 14.88 6.36
C ILE A 313 4.76 14.64 6.23
N GLU A 314 5.47 14.90 7.32
CA GLU A 314 6.90 14.61 7.48
C GLU A 314 7.07 13.48 8.50
N VAL A 315 7.98 12.54 8.23
CA VAL A 315 8.31 11.46 9.15
C VAL A 315 9.71 11.66 9.71
N LYS A 316 9.83 11.54 11.03
CA LYS A 316 11.09 11.74 11.75
C LYS A 316 11.25 10.72 12.86
N ALA A 317 12.12 9.73 12.65
CA ALA A 317 12.39 8.70 13.65
C ALA A 317 13.18 9.20 14.91
N LYS A 318 13.30 10.52 15.09
CA LYS A 318 13.97 11.18 16.22
C LYS A 318 12.95 11.82 17.17
N ASN A 319 13.35 12.00 18.42
CA ASN A 319 12.44 12.46 19.48
C ASN A 319 12.30 13.98 19.58
N SER A 320 13.09 14.75 18.81
CA SER A 320 13.01 16.21 18.81
C SER A 320 12.97 16.76 17.40
N ILE A 321 12.09 17.74 17.19
CA ILE A 321 11.87 18.39 15.90
C ILE A 321 12.42 19.81 15.97
N LYS A 322 13.22 20.18 14.98
CA LYS A 322 13.81 21.51 14.83
C LYS A 322 13.17 22.18 13.62
N LYS A 323 13.12 23.52 13.60
CA LYS A 323 12.60 24.29 12.44
C LYS A 323 13.30 23.92 11.12
N ALA A 324 14.57 23.55 11.18
CA ALA A 324 15.34 23.14 10.00
C ALA A 324 14.79 21.87 9.33
N ASP A 325 14.07 21.02 10.06
CA ASP A 325 13.43 19.81 9.55
C ASP A 325 12.19 20.10 8.69
N LEU A 326 11.64 21.32 8.78
CA LEU A 326 10.36 21.69 8.16
C LEU A 326 10.53 22.49 6.87
N LYS A 327 11.76 22.56 6.33
CA LYS A 327 12.06 23.36 5.13
C LYS A 327 11.27 22.90 3.90
N GLY A 328 11.08 21.58 3.73
CA GLY A 328 10.28 21.02 2.65
C GLY A 328 8.79 21.29 2.84
N MET A 329 8.29 21.08 4.05
CA MET A 329 6.90 21.39 4.41
C MET A 329 6.54 22.86 4.17
N LEU A 330 7.43 23.78 4.53
CA LEU A 330 7.25 25.22 4.29
C LEU A 330 7.23 25.55 2.79
N GLU A 331 8.01 24.85 1.96
CA GLU A 331 7.96 25.03 0.51
C GLU A 331 6.63 24.53 -0.05
N LEU A 332 6.21 23.32 0.34
CA LEU A 332 4.90 22.77 -0.05
C LEU A 332 3.75 23.71 0.31
N ALA A 333 3.77 24.26 1.53
CA ALA A 333 2.77 25.21 2.00
C ALA A 333 2.74 26.48 1.14
N LYS A 334 3.91 27.04 0.82
CA LYS A 334 4.04 28.23 -0.03
C LYS A 334 3.59 27.97 -1.47
N GLU A 335 3.94 26.82 -2.05
CA GLU A 335 3.54 26.44 -3.40
C GLU A 335 2.03 26.16 -3.50
N SER A 336 1.43 25.59 -2.44
CA SER A 336 0.03 25.15 -2.44
C SER A 336 -0.96 26.22 -1.97
N LYS A 337 -0.47 27.32 -1.37
CA LYS A 337 -1.27 28.49 -0.97
C LYS A 337 -2.48 28.10 -0.11
N ASP A 338 -3.67 28.52 -0.52
CA ASP A 338 -4.97 28.30 0.11
C ASP A 338 -5.36 26.82 0.23
N ARG A 339 -4.71 25.95 -0.56
CA ARG A 339 -4.92 24.51 -0.47
C ARG A 339 -4.24 23.89 0.74
N PHE A 340 -3.17 24.49 1.27
CA PHE A 340 -2.45 23.94 2.41
C PHE A 340 -3.25 24.11 3.70
N PHE A 341 -3.80 23.02 4.21
CA PHE A 341 -4.64 23.04 5.40
C PHE A 341 -3.80 23.07 6.68
N LYS A 342 -2.88 22.12 6.84
CA LYS A 342 -1.91 22.05 7.94
C LYS A 342 -0.75 21.11 7.58
N GLY A 343 0.33 21.17 8.34
CA GLY A 343 1.38 20.16 8.29
C GLY A 343 1.37 19.24 9.52
N ILE A 344 1.70 17.98 9.32
CA ILE A 344 1.82 16.97 10.36
C ILE A 344 3.24 16.43 10.36
N ILE A 345 3.79 16.23 11.56
CA ILE A 345 5.10 15.62 11.74
C ILE A 345 4.93 14.40 12.62
N PHE A 346 4.98 13.22 12.04
CA PHE A 346 5.05 11.99 12.81
C PHE A 346 6.48 11.80 13.32
N TYR A 347 6.64 11.72 14.64
CA TYR A 347 7.97 11.67 15.24
C TYR A 347 8.11 10.69 16.41
N GLY A 348 9.35 10.35 16.76
CA GLY A 348 9.68 9.41 17.82
C GLY A 348 9.56 9.94 19.26
N GLY A 349 8.97 11.12 19.45
CA GLY A 349 8.65 11.62 20.79
C GLY A 349 7.28 11.13 21.28
N ASP A 350 6.84 11.68 22.40
CA ASP A 350 5.70 11.21 23.18
C ASP A 350 4.62 12.29 23.39
N GLU A 351 4.84 13.51 22.91
CA GLU A 351 3.92 14.63 23.11
C GLU A 351 3.32 15.15 21.81
N LEU A 352 2.02 15.45 21.84
CA LEU A 352 1.37 16.25 20.81
C LEU A 352 1.72 17.73 21.04
N ARG A 353 2.31 18.39 20.04
CA ARG A 353 2.68 19.82 20.16
C ARG A 353 2.37 20.61 18.89
N PRO A 354 1.65 21.74 18.99
CA PRO A 354 1.47 22.66 17.87
C PRO A 354 2.74 23.50 17.64
N LEU A 355 2.97 23.85 16.38
CA LEU A 355 4.02 24.76 15.92
C LEU A 355 3.43 25.73 14.89
N SER A 356 3.80 27.01 14.98
CA SER A 356 3.45 28.00 13.96
C SER A 356 4.72 28.59 13.37
N ILE A 357 4.84 28.54 12.03
CA ILE A 357 6.00 29.05 11.29
C ILE A 357 5.50 29.73 10.02
N ASP A 358 5.92 30.97 9.79
CA ASP A 358 5.52 31.80 8.64
C ASP A 358 3.99 31.90 8.46
N GLY A 359 3.22 31.83 9.55
CA GLY A 359 1.75 31.85 9.54
C GLY A 359 1.09 30.51 9.22
N PHE A 360 1.86 29.46 8.94
CA PHE A 360 1.35 28.10 8.73
C PHE A 360 1.34 27.31 10.04
N LEU A 361 0.32 26.45 10.19
CA LEU A 361 0.15 25.57 11.35
C LEU A 361 0.74 24.19 11.07
N PHE A 362 1.49 23.70 12.05
CA PHE A 362 2.08 22.36 12.07
C PHE A 362 1.78 21.67 13.40
N TYR A 363 1.69 20.34 13.38
CA TYR A 363 1.51 19.54 14.59
C TYR A 363 2.53 18.41 14.63
N CYS A 364 3.30 18.31 15.71
CA CYS A 364 4.12 17.14 16.00
C CYS A 364 3.24 16.10 16.68
N LEU A 365 3.15 14.91 16.10
CA LEU A 365 2.37 13.78 16.60
C LEU A 365 3.30 12.58 16.86
N PRO A 366 3.27 11.96 18.04
CA PRO A 366 3.98 10.71 18.29
C PRO A 366 3.61 9.64 17.25
N LEU A 367 4.58 8.85 16.79
CA LEU A 367 4.33 7.77 15.81
C LEU A 367 3.24 6.80 16.28
N GLY A 368 3.11 6.58 17.59
CA GLY A 368 2.15 5.64 18.15
C GLY A 368 0.69 5.99 17.94
N VAL A 369 0.35 7.19 17.46
CA VAL A 369 -1.03 7.58 17.17
C VAL A 369 -1.63 6.87 15.95
N LEU A 370 -0.76 6.29 15.10
CA LEU A 370 -1.14 5.54 13.91
C LEU A 370 -1.65 4.12 14.22
N GLY A 371 -1.44 3.64 15.45
CA GLY A 371 -2.00 2.41 16.00
C GLY A 371 -3.23 2.64 16.86
#